data_AF-A0A611ENK6-F1
#
_entry.id   AF-A0A611ENK6-F1
#
_cell.length_a   1.000
_cell.length_b   1.000
_cell.length_c   1.000
_cell.angle_alpha   90.00
_cell.angle_beta   90.00
_cell.angle_gamma   90.00
#
_symmetry.space_group_name_H-M   'P 1'
#
loop_
_entity.id
_entity.type
_entity.pdbx_description
1 polymer ?
#
loop_
_entity_poly.entity_id
_entity_poly.type
_entity_poly.pdbx_seq_one_letter_code
_entity_poly.pdbx_strand_id
1 'polypeptide(L)'
;ASDSSRKIFAKGVVKLFKQFPMFSEVDIDWEYPNNEGAGNPFGPEDGANYALLIAELRKQLDSAGLSNVKISIAASAVTTIFDYAKVKDLMAAGLYGINLMTYDFFGTPWAETLGHHTNRKALEEGGWAVETIVDHLLAEGFSADRINIGYAGYTRNARQVEIESLSPLKGSYNPGSGPTTGSFESGTSEWYDVIYSYLDLENQKGRNGFNVYTDQVADADYLYSPESKLFLSLDTPRTVKAKGEYAAKLGLGGVFTWTIDQDNGVLVNAVREGLGYEIESEVIDMEPFYFEGINVEKDEEQSDSDDAQKVNHAPKAAIELMVVGGSTVQLSGAGSSDEDNDELSFSWGVPSQIDVADKTAEIIEVVVPEVSEKTAFQFTLFVRDCYNEPSSQQRFVLTAVPALSQVQPEPEEEEEIIVPVPDEEEDTTPAEDDTPADDKTSPYAQWDASTVYGANWGSFEIVSWKGHNYQVKWWSMGNQPDLNCGVGGAWTDLGAY
;
A
#
# COMPACT_ATOMS: atom_id res chain seq x y z
N ALA A 1 -29.83 20.55 -14.38
CA ALA A 1 -30.48 20.37 -13.05
C ALA A 1 -31.53 21.46 -12.77
N SER A 2 -32.63 21.16 -12.05
CA SER A 2 -33.65 22.17 -11.70
C SER A 2 -33.24 23.03 -10.49
N ASP A 3 -33.78 24.25 -10.37
CA ASP A 3 -33.56 25.13 -9.21
C ASP A 3 -33.97 24.48 -7.88
N SER A 4 -35.11 23.77 -7.86
CA SER A 4 -35.57 23.02 -6.68
C SER A 4 -34.58 21.91 -6.29
N SER A 5 -34.09 21.15 -7.28
CA SER A 5 -33.10 20.08 -7.06
C SER A 5 -31.78 20.63 -6.49
N ARG A 6 -31.26 21.73 -7.03
CA ARG A 6 -30.02 22.37 -6.52
C ARG A 6 -30.19 22.85 -5.07
N LYS A 7 -31.34 23.44 -4.74
CA LYS A 7 -31.66 23.87 -3.36
C LYS A 7 -31.76 22.71 -2.38
N ILE A 8 -32.30 21.57 -2.81
CA ILE A 8 -32.37 20.34 -2.00
C ILE A 8 -30.97 19.79 -1.74
N PHE A 9 -30.12 19.69 -2.78
CA PHE A 9 -28.73 19.25 -2.65
C PHE A 9 -27.95 20.15 -1.68
N ALA A 10 -27.93 21.46 -1.91
CA ALA A 10 -27.21 22.42 -1.08
C ALA A 10 -27.65 22.35 0.40
N LYS A 11 -28.96 22.21 0.66
CA LYS A 11 -29.50 22.03 2.00
C LYS A 11 -29.08 20.71 2.64
N GLY A 12 -28.93 19.65 1.84
CA GLY A 12 -28.38 18.36 2.25
C GLY A 12 -26.93 18.46 2.71
N VAL A 13 -26.08 19.10 1.89
CA VAL A 13 -24.67 19.35 2.24
C VAL A 13 -24.57 20.19 3.52
N VAL A 14 -25.30 21.31 3.64
CA VAL A 14 -25.34 22.11 4.87
C VAL A 14 -25.78 21.31 6.10
N LYS A 15 -26.68 20.32 5.94
CA LYS A 15 -27.06 19.42 7.04
C LYS A 15 -25.89 18.52 7.45
N LEU A 16 -25.12 17.98 6.50
CA LEU A 16 -23.95 17.14 6.79
C LEU A 16 -22.91 17.91 7.61
N PHE A 17 -22.50 19.11 7.20
CA PHE A 17 -21.55 19.94 7.97
C PHE A 17 -22.05 20.33 9.36
N LYS A 18 -23.37 20.50 9.56
CA LYS A 18 -23.94 20.75 10.89
C LYS A 18 -23.96 19.51 11.79
N GLN A 19 -24.07 18.33 11.19
CA GLN A 19 -24.07 17.05 11.90
C GLN A 19 -22.63 16.56 12.18
N PHE A 20 -21.69 16.91 11.31
CA PHE A 20 -20.30 16.48 11.31
C PHE A 20 -19.38 17.71 11.20
N PRO A 21 -19.28 18.54 12.26
CA PRO A 21 -18.58 19.83 12.22
C PRO A 21 -17.06 19.74 12.14
N MET A 22 -16.49 18.52 12.10
CA MET A 22 -15.07 18.30 11.85
C MET A 22 -14.69 18.42 10.36
N PHE A 23 -15.65 18.32 9.44
CA PHE A 23 -15.38 18.55 8.01
C PHE A 23 -15.26 20.04 7.71
N SER A 24 -14.29 20.40 6.86
CA SER A 24 -13.99 21.78 6.44
C SER A 24 -14.01 21.98 4.92
N GLU A 25 -14.24 20.92 4.15
CA GLU A 25 -14.21 20.90 2.68
C GLU A 25 -15.23 19.87 2.17
N VAL A 26 -15.85 20.17 1.02
CA VAL A 26 -16.71 19.24 0.29
C VAL A 26 -16.26 19.15 -1.16
N ASP A 27 -15.88 17.95 -1.55
CA ASP A 27 -15.60 17.57 -2.92
C ASP A 27 -16.90 17.10 -3.59
N ILE A 28 -17.18 17.64 -4.77
CA ILE A 28 -18.33 17.25 -5.59
C ILE A 28 -17.78 16.54 -6.83
N ASP A 29 -17.62 15.23 -6.70
CA ASP A 29 -17.00 14.40 -7.73
C ASP A 29 -18.05 13.96 -8.76
N TRP A 30 -18.41 14.90 -9.64
CA TRP A 30 -19.23 14.65 -10.81
C TRP A 30 -18.33 14.34 -12.00
N GLU A 31 -18.32 13.07 -12.41
CA GLU A 31 -17.50 12.55 -13.49
C GLU A 31 -18.34 12.17 -14.75
N TYR A 32 -18.39 12.99 -15.80
CA TYR A 32 -17.97 14.39 -15.90
C TYR A 32 -19.07 15.23 -16.58
N PRO A 33 -19.17 16.55 -16.36
CA PRO A 33 -20.13 17.42 -17.04
C PRO A 33 -20.07 17.26 -18.58
N ASN A 34 -21.22 17.08 -19.24
CA ASN A 34 -21.32 16.82 -20.69
C ASN A 34 -20.48 15.61 -21.18
N ASN A 35 -20.22 14.64 -20.31
CA ASN A 35 -19.60 13.35 -20.67
C ASN A 35 -20.42 12.20 -20.09
N GLU A 36 -20.57 11.11 -20.85
CA GLU A 36 -21.37 9.96 -20.43
C GLU A 36 -20.76 9.21 -19.24
N GLY A 37 -19.44 9.21 -19.07
CA GLY A 37 -18.75 8.48 -17.99
C GLY A 37 -19.24 7.03 -17.88
N ALA A 38 -19.77 6.66 -16.71
CA ALA A 38 -20.31 5.33 -16.42
C ALA A 38 -21.76 5.09 -16.91
N GLY A 39 -22.17 5.69 -18.04
CA GLY A 39 -23.56 5.62 -18.56
C GLY A 39 -24.51 6.64 -17.92
N ASN A 40 -23.97 7.77 -17.49
CA ASN A 40 -24.68 8.87 -16.83
C ASN A 40 -25.48 9.72 -17.84
N PRO A 41 -26.61 10.31 -17.43
CA PRO A 41 -27.23 11.40 -18.20
C PRO A 41 -26.31 12.62 -18.27
N PHE A 42 -26.05 13.11 -19.48
CA PHE A 42 -25.14 14.24 -19.75
C PHE A 42 -25.73 15.21 -20.79
N GLY A 43 -25.27 16.46 -20.79
CA GLY A 43 -25.65 17.45 -21.79
C GLY A 43 -24.83 18.76 -21.78
N PRO A 44 -24.86 19.55 -22.86
CA PRO A 44 -24.07 20.77 -23.01
C PRO A 44 -24.45 21.88 -22.00
N GLU A 45 -25.60 21.75 -21.34
CA GLU A 45 -26.02 22.60 -20.23
C GLU A 45 -25.34 22.28 -18.88
N ASP A 46 -24.59 21.19 -18.76
CA ASP A 46 -24.10 20.70 -17.47
C ASP A 46 -23.16 21.69 -16.77
N GLY A 47 -22.09 22.17 -17.41
CA GLY A 47 -21.18 23.15 -16.79
C GLY A 47 -21.91 24.43 -16.34
N ALA A 48 -22.89 24.91 -17.11
CA ALA A 48 -23.71 26.06 -16.74
C ALA A 48 -24.66 25.75 -15.56
N ASN A 49 -25.25 24.55 -15.52
CA ASN A 49 -26.03 24.08 -14.38
C ASN A 49 -25.18 23.85 -13.13
N TYR A 50 -23.91 23.50 -13.31
CA TYR A 50 -22.96 23.22 -12.24
C TYR A 50 -22.50 24.52 -11.58
N ALA A 51 -22.18 25.57 -12.35
CA ALA A 51 -21.95 26.92 -11.80
C ALA A 51 -23.14 27.41 -10.96
N LEU A 52 -24.38 27.16 -11.39
CA LEU A 52 -25.59 27.46 -10.61
C LEU A 52 -25.75 26.58 -9.35
N LEU A 53 -25.15 25.39 -9.30
CA LEU A 53 -25.13 24.52 -8.12
C LEU A 53 -24.11 25.01 -7.10
N ILE A 54 -22.89 25.33 -7.53
CA ILE A 54 -21.84 25.90 -6.67
C ILE A 54 -22.33 27.23 -6.07
N ALA A 55 -22.92 28.12 -6.86
CA ALA A 55 -23.44 29.40 -6.36
C ALA A 55 -24.53 29.23 -5.28
N GLU A 56 -25.46 28.28 -5.44
CA GLU A 56 -26.50 28.02 -4.44
C GLU A 56 -25.94 27.29 -3.20
N LEU A 57 -24.97 26.38 -3.37
CA LEU A 57 -24.27 25.73 -2.25
C LEU A 57 -23.49 26.74 -1.41
N ARG A 58 -22.63 27.55 -2.04
CA ARG A 58 -21.85 28.63 -1.41
C ARG A 58 -22.76 29.53 -0.58
N LYS A 59 -23.81 30.05 -1.20
CA LYS A 59 -24.85 30.89 -0.55
C LYS A 59 -25.52 30.20 0.65
N GLN A 60 -25.84 28.92 0.58
CA GLN A 60 -26.48 28.21 1.71
C GLN A 60 -25.48 27.89 2.84
N LEU A 61 -24.22 27.57 2.53
CA LEU A 61 -23.14 27.44 3.53
C LEU A 61 -22.94 28.77 4.25
N ASP A 62 -22.84 29.89 3.52
CA ASP A 62 -22.64 31.22 4.10
C ASP A 62 -23.83 31.63 4.98
N SER A 63 -25.06 31.40 4.50
CA SER A 63 -26.30 31.63 5.28
C SER A 63 -26.40 30.76 6.54
N ALA A 64 -25.65 29.65 6.59
CA ALA A 64 -25.60 28.74 7.72
C ALA A 64 -24.46 29.03 8.71
N GLY A 65 -23.61 30.03 8.44
CA GLY A 65 -22.42 30.33 9.23
C GLY A 65 -21.21 29.46 8.90
N LEU A 66 -21.19 28.83 7.73
CA LEU A 66 -20.18 27.87 7.26
C LEU A 66 -19.36 28.46 6.09
N SER A 67 -19.07 29.76 6.11
CA SER A 67 -18.32 30.45 5.05
C SER A 67 -16.86 30.00 4.91
N ASN A 68 -16.32 29.32 5.93
CA ASN A 68 -15.01 28.70 5.92
C ASN A 68 -14.98 27.34 5.20
N VAL A 69 -16.14 26.72 4.92
CA VAL A 69 -16.20 25.44 4.21
C VAL A 69 -15.81 25.64 2.76
N LYS A 70 -14.74 24.98 2.33
CA LYS A 70 -14.27 24.97 0.95
C LYS A 70 -15.15 24.06 0.08
N ILE A 71 -15.15 24.30 -1.23
CA ILE A 71 -15.84 23.46 -2.21
C ILE A 71 -14.83 23.11 -3.30
N SER A 72 -14.62 21.83 -3.55
CA SER A 72 -13.70 21.31 -4.56
C SER A 72 -14.47 20.35 -5.48
N ILE A 73 -13.87 19.98 -6.62
CA ILE A 73 -14.51 19.11 -7.63
C ILE A 73 -13.51 18.16 -8.26
N ALA A 74 -13.96 16.96 -8.61
CA ALA A 74 -13.36 16.18 -9.69
C ALA A 74 -13.32 16.99 -10.99
N ALA A 75 -12.20 16.90 -11.71
CA ALA A 75 -12.09 17.38 -13.07
C ALA A 75 -11.24 16.41 -13.90
N SER A 76 -11.67 16.15 -15.13
CA SER A 76 -10.97 15.23 -16.03
C SER A 76 -9.60 15.79 -16.41
N ALA A 77 -8.59 14.93 -16.45
CA ALA A 77 -7.28 15.27 -17.01
C ALA A 77 -7.24 15.21 -18.55
N VAL A 78 -8.35 14.90 -19.21
CA VAL A 78 -8.51 15.06 -20.67
C VAL A 78 -9.02 16.48 -20.94
N THR A 79 -8.21 17.33 -21.56
CA THR A 79 -8.48 18.77 -21.77
C THR A 79 -9.84 19.04 -22.42
N THR A 80 -10.22 18.28 -23.44
CA THR A 80 -11.51 18.42 -24.14
C THR A 80 -12.73 18.07 -23.28
N ILE A 81 -12.56 17.25 -22.25
CA ILE A 81 -13.60 16.91 -21.26
C ILE A 81 -13.60 17.96 -20.14
N PHE A 82 -12.43 18.42 -19.69
CA PHE A 82 -12.27 19.49 -18.70
C PHE A 82 -13.04 20.76 -19.11
N ASP A 83 -12.88 21.19 -20.36
CA ASP A 83 -13.47 22.44 -20.87
C ASP A 83 -15.01 22.46 -20.76
N TYR A 84 -15.68 21.30 -20.80
CA TYR A 84 -17.13 21.20 -20.65
C TYR A 84 -17.65 21.58 -19.25
N ALA A 85 -16.84 21.42 -18.21
CA ALA A 85 -17.21 21.79 -16.86
C ALA A 85 -17.32 23.32 -16.68
N LYS A 86 -16.63 24.11 -17.50
CA LYS A 86 -16.53 25.58 -17.40
C LYS A 86 -16.00 26.04 -16.04
N VAL A 87 -14.84 25.53 -15.64
CA VAL A 87 -14.29 25.70 -14.28
C VAL A 87 -14.07 27.17 -13.89
N LYS A 88 -13.87 28.09 -14.84
CA LYS A 88 -13.85 29.54 -14.59
C LYS A 88 -15.20 30.10 -14.09
N ASP A 89 -16.33 29.61 -14.64
CA ASP A 89 -17.67 29.99 -14.17
C ASP A 89 -17.94 29.41 -12.77
N LEU A 90 -17.43 28.19 -12.49
CA LEU A 90 -17.50 27.54 -11.18
C LEU A 90 -16.68 28.30 -10.13
N MET A 91 -15.47 28.77 -10.46
CA MET A 91 -14.66 29.64 -9.60
C MET A 91 -15.34 30.98 -9.33
N ALA A 92 -15.91 31.62 -10.35
CA ALA A 92 -16.71 32.83 -10.16
C ALA A 92 -17.97 32.61 -9.28
N ALA A 93 -18.48 31.38 -9.21
CA ALA A 93 -19.58 30.97 -8.35
C ALA A 93 -19.16 30.60 -6.90
N GLY A 94 -17.85 30.51 -6.60
CA GLY A 94 -17.32 30.21 -5.26
C GLY A 94 -16.67 28.83 -5.09
N LEU A 95 -16.26 28.17 -6.17
CA LEU A 95 -15.36 27.00 -6.12
C LEU A 95 -14.00 27.40 -5.51
N TYR A 96 -13.45 26.56 -4.64
CA TYR A 96 -12.15 26.74 -4.00
C TYR A 96 -11.02 26.01 -4.75
N GLY A 97 -11.23 24.75 -5.18
CA GLY A 97 -10.17 23.88 -5.71
C GLY A 97 -10.65 22.90 -6.79
N ILE A 98 -9.68 22.26 -7.43
CA ILE A 98 -9.84 21.30 -8.53
C ILE A 98 -8.98 20.08 -8.19
N ASN A 99 -9.60 18.90 -8.12
CA ASN A 99 -8.89 17.62 -8.08
C ASN A 99 -8.83 17.09 -9.51
N LEU A 100 -7.65 17.17 -10.14
CA LEU A 100 -7.43 16.60 -11.46
C LEU A 100 -7.30 15.09 -11.33
N MET A 101 -8.25 14.35 -11.90
CA MET A 101 -8.26 12.89 -11.91
C MET A 101 -7.23 12.38 -12.92
N THR A 102 -5.94 12.49 -12.57
CA THR A 102 -4.79 12.18 -13.42
C THR A 102 -4.42 10.70 -13.40
N TYR A 103 -5.43 9.85 -13.55
CA TYR A 103 -5.32 8.40 -13.59
C TYR A 103 -6.34 7.82 -14.58
N ASP A 104 -6.29 6.52 -14.80
CA ASP A 104 -7.12 5.78 -15.76
C ASP A 104 -7.03 6.27 -17.22
N PHE A 105 -5.86 6.81 -17.62
CA PHE A 105 -5.54 7.08 -19.04
C PHE A 105 -5.43 5.81 -19.89
N PHE A 106 -5.27 4.66 -19.24
CA PHE A 106 -5.19 3.34 -19.85
C PHE A 106 -6.04 2.36 -19.02
N GLY A 107 -6.67 1.39 -19.67
CA GLY A 107 -7.38 0.31 -18.99
C GLY A 107 -7.98 -0.73 -19.95
N THR A 108 -7.85 -2.00 -19.58
CA THR A 108 -8.58 -3.09 -20.24
C THR A 108 -10.06 -3.09 -19.80
N PRO A 109 -11.03 -3.45 -20.66
CA PRO A 109 -10.89 -3.83 -22.06
C PRO A 109 -11.11 -2.67 -23.05
N TRP A 110 -11.10 -1.42 -22.59
CA TRP A 110 -11.60 -0.27 -23.35
C TRP A 110 -10.52 0.51 -24.11
N ALA A 111 -9.26 0.50 -23.66
CA ALA A 111 -8.17 1.19 -24.32
C ALA A 111 -7.83 0.52 -25.67
N GLU A 112 -7.60 1.31 -26.72
CA GLU A 112 -7.29 0.77 -28.06
C GLU A 112 -5.85 0.23 -28.17
N THR A 113 -4.91 0.80 -27.42
CA THR A 113 -3.49 0.45 -27.41
C THR A 113 -2.96 0.32 -25.99
N LEU A 114 -1.77 -0.25 -25.84
CA LEU A 114 -1.04 -0.24 -24.57
C LEU A 114 -0.63 1.20 -24.21
N GLY A 115 -0.66 1.55 -22.92
CA GLY A 115 -0.22 2.85 -22.44
C GLY A 115 -0.08 2.88 -20.93
N HIS A 116 0.37 4.02 -20.41
CA HIS A 116 0.39 4.27 -18.97
C HIS A 116 -0.96 4.80 -18.49
N HIS A 117 -1.35 4.50 -17.25
CA HIS A 117 -2.63 5.00 -16.73
C HIS A 117 -2.53 6.30 -15.93
N THR A 118 -1.35 6.65 -15.40
CA THR A 118 -1.17 7.81 -14.50
C THR A 118 0.21 8.49 -14.68
N ASN A 119 0.77 8.42 -15.88
CA ASN A 119 2.07 9.00 -16.25
C ASN A 119 2.16 10.52 -16.03
N ARG A 120 3.35 10.98 -15.62
CA ARG A 120 3.62 12.41 -15.37
C ARG A 120 3.70 13.19 -16.68
N LYS A 121 4.41 12.66 -17.68
CA LYS A 121 4.56 13.22 -19.03
C LYS A 121 3.85 12.36 -20.07
N ALA A 122 3.46 12.95 -21.19
CA ALA A 122 2.77 12.22 -22.25
C ALA A 122 3.73 11.38 -23.10
N LEU A 123 3.26 10.21 -23.57
CA LEU A 123 3.98 9.36 -24.52
C LEU A 123 4.25 10.06 -25.86
N GLU A 124 3.31 10.91 -26.28
CA GLU A 124 3.38 11.74 -27.48
C GLU A 124 2.86 13.15 -27.14
N GLU A 125 3.30 14.17 -27.88
CA GLU A 125 2.93 15.58 -27.63
C GLU A 125 1.40 15.78 -27.65
N GLY A 126 0.84 16.34 -26.56
CA GLY A 126 -0.61 16.52 -26.39
C GLY A 126 -1.38 15.27 -25.93
N GLY A 127 -0.71 14.13 -25.70
CA GLY A 127 -1.30 12.93 -25.11
C GLY A 127 -1.69 13.12 -23.63
N TRP A 128 -2.44 12.16 -23.08
CA TRP A 128 -2.91 12.23 -21.69
C TRP A 128 -1.76 12.03 -20.70
N ALA A 129 -1.61 12.97 -19.77
CA ALA A 129 -0.58 13.00 -18.73
C ALA A 129 -0.92 14.05 -17.67
N VAL A 130 -0.25 14.00 -16.51
CA VAL A 130 -0.31 15.06 -15.48
C VAL A 130 0.11 16.42 -16.07
N GLU A 131 1.28 16.49 -16.72
CA GLU A 131 1.83 17.75 -17.27
C GLU A 131 0.88 18.36 -18.32
N THR A 132 0.31 17.56 -19.22
CA THR A 132 -0.59 18.05 -20.30
C THR A 132 -1.77 18.86 -19.76
N ILE A 133 -2.44 18.38 -18.71
CA ILE A 133 -3.59 19.09 -18.15
C ILE A 133 -3.16 20.26 -17.27
N VAL A 134 -2.09 20.12 -16.47
CA VAL A 134 -1.61 21.20 -15.61
C VAL A 134 -1.13 22.38 -16.46
N ASP A 135 -0.37 22.13 -17.53
CA ASP A 135 0.09 23.17 -18.46
C ASP A 135 -1.08 23.85 -19.19
N HIS A 136 -2.13 23.09 -19.59
CA HIS A 136 -3.38 23.66 -20.13
C HIS A 136 -4.02 24.64 -19.14
N LEU A 137 -4.19 24.24 -17.87
CA LEU A 137 -4.79 25.09 -16.84
C LEU A 137 -3.94 26.32 -16.52
N LEU A 138 -2.61 26.18 -16.43
CA LEU A 138 -1.73 27.31 -16.17
C LEU A 138 -1.69 28.29 -17.36
N ALA A 139 -1.69 27.80 -18.60
CA ALA A 139 -1.81 28.62 -19.80
C ALA A 139 -3.18 29.32 -19.92
N GLU A 140 -4.24 28.66 -19.46
CA GLU A 140 -5.59 29.22 -19.31
C GLU A 140 -5.69 30.28 -18.19
N GLY A 141 -4.68 30.42 -17.33
CA GLY A 141 -4.64 31.39 -16.23
C GLY A 141 -5.35 30.95 -14.96
N PHE A 142 -5.52 29.64 -14.73
CA PHE A 142 -5.90 29.12 -13.42
C PHE A 142 -4.74 29.30 -12.43
N SER A 143 -5.06 29.58 -11.17
CA SER A 143 -4.04 29.73 -10.12
C SER A 143 -3.55 28.37 -9.64
N ALA A 144 -2.23 28.18 -9.57
CA ALA A 144 -1.60 26.90 -9.22
C ALA A 144 -2.09 26.35 -7.87
N ASP A 145 -2.26 27.23 -6.86
CA ASP A 145 -2.77 26.90 -5.51
C ASP A 145 -4.23 26.38 -5.46
N ARG A 146 -4.88 26.25 -6.63
CA ARG A 146 -6.23 25.72 -6.83
C ARG A 146 -6.25 24.34 -7.47
N ILE A 147 -5.10 23.85 -7.92
CA ILE A 147 -4.96 22.63 -8.72
C ILE A 147 -4.30 21.56 -7.85
N ASN A 148 -4.97 20.43 -7.67
CA ASN A 148 -4.45 19.24 -7.01
C ASN A 148 -4.31 18.13 -8.07
N ILE A 149 -3.22 17.36 -8.03
CA ILE A 149 -2.98 16.22 -8.93
C ILE A 149 -3.06 14.88 -8.18
N GLY A 150 -3.41 13.81 -8.88
CA GLY A 150 -3.56 12.47 -8.30
C GLY A 150 -2.37 11.54 -8.53
N TYR A 151 -2.06 10.70 -7.54
CA TYR A 151 -1.38 9.41 -7.74
C TYR A 151 -2.31 8.24 -7.41
N ALA A 152 -2.04 7.07 -7.97
CA ALA A 152 -2.88 5.88 -7.85
C ALA A 152 -2.32 4.89 -6.83
N GLY A 153 -3.19 4.35 -5.97
CA GLY A 153 -2.93 3.21 -5.08
C GLY A 153 -3.19 1.85 -5.74
N TYR A 154 -3.32 1.82 -7.08
CA TYR A 154 -3.68 0.65 -7.85
C TYR A 154 -3.10 0.72 -9.26
N THR A 155 -3.20 -0.38 -10.00
CA THR A 155 -2.66 -0.54 -11.35
C THR A 155 -3.75 -0.62 -12.42
N ARG A 156 -3.37 -0.43 -13.68
CA ARG A 156 -4.22 -0.81 -14.83
C ARG A 156 -3.54 -1.86 -15.69
N ASN A 157 -4.23 -2.99 -15.83
CA ASN A 157 -3.60 -4.24 -16.27
C ASN A 157 -4.01 -4.65 -17.68
N ALA A 158 -3.12 -5.34 -18.37
CA ALA A 158 -3.39 -6.02 -19.63
C ALA A 158 -2.80 -7.43 -19.67
N ARG A 159 -3.29 -8.22 -20.62
CA ARG A 159 -2.80 -9.57 -20.94
C ARG A 159 -2.59 -9.71 -22.43
N GLN A 160 -1.85 -10.76 -22.82
CA GLN A 160 -1.48 -11.01 -24.22
C GLN A 160 -0.79 -9.79 -24.83
N VAL A 161 0.07 -9.14 -24.05
CA VAL A 161 0.80 -7.94 -24.44
C VAL A 161 2.01 -8.31 -25.27
N GLU A 162 2.18 -7.62 -26.39
CA GLU A 162 3.39 -7.63 -27.21
C GLU A 162 4.00 -6.22 -27.17
N ILE A 163 5.18 -6.08 -26.60
CA ILE A 163 5.91 -4.80 -26.53
C ILE A 163 6.71 -4.58 -27.82
N GLU A 164 6.53 -3.40 -28.43
CA GLU A 164 7.31 -2.90 -29.57
C GLU A 164 8.47 -2.00 -29.12
N SER A 165 8.29 -1.23 -28.05
CA SER A 165 9.28 -0.32 -27.46
C SER A 165 9.08 -0.22 -25.95
N LEU A 166 10.19 -0.20 -25.20
CA LEU A 166 10.17 -0.12 -23.73
C LEU A 166 10.09 1.33 -23.21
N SER A 167 10.71 2.27 -23.94
CA SER A 167 10.80 3.71 -23.64
C SER A 167 11.02 4.46 -24.97
N PRO A 168 10.06 5.27 -25.47
CA PRO A 168 8.69 5.40 -24.98
C PRO A 168 7.97 4.05 -25.05
N LEU A 169 7.07 3.79 -24.10
CA LEU A 169 6.25 2.58 -24.08
C LEU A 169 5.39 2.52 -25.34
N LYS A 170 5.55 1.44 -26.10
CA LYS A 170 4.70 1.13 -27.24
C LYS A 170 4.46 -0.36 -27.33
N GLY A 171 3.22 -0.75 -27.57
CA GLY A 171 2.85 -2.15 -27.75
C GLY A 171 1.38 -2.33 -28.06
N SER A 172 1.02 -3.59 -28.28
CA SER A 172 -0.37 -4.03 -28.43
C SER A 172 -0.75 -4.96 -27.29
N TYR A 173 -2.04 -5.07 -27.02
CA TYR A 173 -2.58 -6.05 -26.08
C TYR A 173 -3.87 -6.66 -26.65
N ASN A 174 -4.27 -7.81 -26.14
CA ASN A 174 -5.56 -8.40 -26.48
C ASN A 174 -6.34 -8.67 -25.19
N PRO A 175 -7.46 -7.95 -24.93
CA PRO A 175 -8.29 -8.20 -23.75
C PRO A 175 -8.86 -9.62 -23.74
N GLY A 176 -9.03 -10.27 -24.90
CA GLY A 176 -9.60 -11.61 -25.01
C GLY A 176 -11.05 -11.67 -24.51
N SER A 177 -11.48 -12.83 -24.03
CA SER A 177 -12.78 -13.02 -23.37
C SER A 177 -12.60 -13.38 -21.90
N GLY A 178 -13.46 -12.82 -21.03
CA GLY A 178 -13.35 -13.00 -19.57
C GLY A 178 -12.29 -12.10 -18.91
N PRO A 179 -12.10 -12.22 -17.59
CA PRO A 179 -11.29 -11.30 -16.80
C PRO A 179 -9.78 -11.45 -17.05
N THR A 180 -9.02 -10.42 -16.67
CA THR A 180 -7.56 -10.48 -16.50
C THR A 180 -7.18 -10.34 -15.01
N THR A 181 -5.88 -10.39 -14.70
CA THR A 181 -5.38 -10.24 -13.33
C THR A 181 -5.83 -8.94 -12.67
N GLY A 182 -6.09 -9.02 -11.37
CA GLY A 182 -6.57 -7.93 -10.53
C GLY A 182 -6.93 -8.44 -9.14
N SER A 183 -7.01 -7.55 -8.14
CA SER A 183 -7.19 -7.95 -6.73
C SER A 183 -8.65 -8.17 -6.37
N PHE A 184 -9.52 -7.19 -6.64
CA PHE A 184 -10.98 -7.32 -6.48
C PHE A 184 -11.74 -7.29 -7.81
N GLU A 185 -11.24 -6.52 -8.79
CA GLU A 185 -11.88 -6.34 -10.09
C GLU A 185 -10.93 -6.66 -11.23
N SER A 186 -11.49 -7.12 -12.36
CA SER A 186 -10.69 -7.48 -13.53
C SER A 186 -9.95 -6.26 -14.10
N GLY A 187 -8.62 -6.35 -14.19
CA GLY A 187 -7.83 -5.31 -14.83
C GLY A 187 -7.25 -4.25 -13.89
N THR A 188 -7.37 -4.43 -12.57
CA THR A 188 -6.78 -3.55 -11.55
C THR A 188 -6.26 -4.35 -10.35
N SER A 189 -4.99 -4.16 -10.01
CA SER A 189 -4.39 -4.71 -8.78
C SER A 189 -4.11 -3.57 -7.80
N GLU A 190 -4.47 -3.76 -6.53
CA GLU A 190 -4.26 -2.75 -5.49
C GLU A 190 -2.84 -2.83 -4.93
N TRP A 191 -2.30 -1.72 -4.42
CA TRP A 191 -0.87 -1.56 -4.14
C TRP A 191 -0.30 -2.61 -3.17
N TYR A 192 -1.04 -3.01 -2.14
CA TYR A 192 -0.61 -4.08 -1.24
C TYR A 192 -0.47 -5.46 -1.93
N ASP A 193 -1.24 -5.75 -2.99
CA ASP A 193 -1.07 -6.94 -3.83
C ASP A 193 0.10 -6.74 -4.81
N VAL A 194 0.31 -5.53 -5.33
CA VAL A 194 1.48 -5.18 -6.14
C VAL A 194 2.78 -5.55 -5.42
N ILE A 195 3.01 -5.04 -4.21
CA ILE A 195 4.25 -5.26 -3.45
C ILE A 195 4.39 -6.68 -2.88
N TYR A 196 3.29 -7.43 -2.77
CA TYR A 196 3.30 -8.83 -2.33
C TYR A 196 3.56 -9.80 -3.50
N SER A 197 2.90 -9.58 -4.63
CA SER A 197 2.78 -10.54 -5.73
C SER A 197 3.63 -10.18 -6.97
N TYR A 198 3.94 -8.91 -7.21
CA TYR A 198 4.48 -8.43 -8.50
C TYR A 198 5.77 -7.59 -8.39
N LEU A 199 5.99 -6.87 -7.29
CA LEU A 199 7.08 -5.92 -7.08
C LEU A 199 7.81 -6.20 -5.76
N ASP A 200 9.13 -6.21 -5.79
CA ASP A 200 10.03 -6.37 -4.65
C ASP A 200 10.84 -5.09 -4.49
N LEU A 201 10.30 -4.15 -3.70
CA LEU A 201 10.93 -2.85 -3.45
C LEU A 201 12.29 -3.00 -2.74
N GLU A 202 12.34 -3.84 -1.71
CA GLU A 202 13.55 -4.10 -0.90
C GLU A 202 14.69 -4.68 -1.73
N ASN A 203 14.38 -5.38 -2.82
CA ASN A 203 15.36 -5.98 -3.73
C ASN A 203 15.40 -5.33 -5.13
N GLN A 204 14.78 -4.16 -5.30
CA GLN A 204 14.75 -3.37 -6.55
C GLN A 204 14.38 -4.17 -7.82
N LYS A 205 13.42 -5.10 -7.73
CA LYS A 205 13.11 -6.04 -8.82
C LYS A 205 11.65 -6.46 -8.86
N GLY A 206 11.20 -7.11 -9.94
CA GLY A 206 9.88 -7.74 -9.98
C GLY A 206 9.85 -9.10 -9.27
N ARG A 207 8.66 -9.52 -8.87
CA ARG A 207 8.38 -10.87 -8.31
C ARG A 207 7.77 -11.78 -9.39
N ASN A 208 7.81 -13.09 -9.16
CA ASN A 208 6.99 -14.07 -9.90
C ASN A 208 7.05 -13.97 -11.44
N GLY A 209 8.23 -13.68 -12.00
CA GLY A 209 8.43 -13.58 -13.46
C GLY A 209 8.04 -12.23 -14.08
N PHE A 210 7.76 -11.21 -13.27
CA PHE A 210 7.69 -9.81 -13.68
C PHE A 210 9.06 -9.14 -13.55
N ASN A 211 9.29 -8.12 -14.39
CA ASN A 211 10.37 -7.15 -14.22
C ASN A 211 9.76 -5.74 -14.09
N VAL A 212 10.50 -4.83 -13.46
CA VAL A 212 10.20 -3.39 -13.44
C VAL A 212 10.83 -2.75 -14.66
N TYR A 213 10.08 -1.90 -15.35
CA TYR A 213 10.53 -1.12 -16.50
C TYR A 213 10.18 0.36 -16.28
N THR A 214 11.06 1.26 -16.74
CA THR A 214 10.87 2.71 -16.67
C THR A 214 10.82 3.29 -18.08
N ASP A 215 9.74 4.01 -18.36
CA ASP A 215 9.60 4.85 -19.54
C ASP A 215 10.11 6.26 -19.20
N GLN A 216 11.28 6.61 -19.72
CA GLN A 216 11.93 7.89 -19.48
C GLN A 216 11.28 9.04 -20.26
N VAL A 217 10.47 8.76 -21.29
CA VAL A 217 9.71 9.78 -22.03
C VAL A 217 8.47 10.17 -21.24
N ALA A 218 7.69 9.17 -20.80
CA ALA A 218 6.47 9.39 -20.02
C ALA A 218 6.75 9.72 -18.53
N ASP A 219 7.98 9.50 -18.07
CA ASP A 219 8.38 9.53 -16.66
C ASP A 219 7.41 8.70 -15.80
N ALA A 220 7.33 7.42 -16.16
CA ALA A 220 6.36 6.46 -15.63
C ALA A 220 6.95 5.05 -15.60
N ASP A 221 6.51 4.23 -14.66
CA ASP A 221 6.96 2.85 -14.52
C ASP A 221 5.84 1.86 -14.88
N TYR A 222 6.24 0.63 -15.19
CA TYR A 222 5.32 -0.48 -15.41
C TYR A 222 5.98 -1.82 -15.04
N LEU A 223 5.15 -2.79 -14.66
CA LEU A 223 5.57 -4.17 -14.48
C LEU A 223 5.17 -4.96 -15.72
N TYR A 224 6.09 -5.73 -16.28
CA TYR A 224 5.79 -6.65 -17.38
C TYR A 224 6.48 -8.00 -17.19
N SER A 225 5.75 -9.06 -17.52
CA SER A 225 6.22 -10.44 -17.49
C SER A 225 6.31 -10.99 -18.92
N PRO A 226 7.52 -11.17 -19.50
CA PRO A 226 7.68 -11.72 -20.84
C PRO A 226 7.12 -13.14 -21.03
N GLU A 227 7.05 -13.92 -19.95
CA GLU A 227 6.51 -15.29 -19.95
C GLU A 227 4.98 -15.31 -19.98
N SER A 228 4.33 -14.62 -19.03
CA SER A 228 2.87 -14.60 -18.92
C SER A 228 2.18 -13.60 -19.85
N LYS A 229 2.96 -12.66 -20.42
CA LYS A 229 2.50 -11.50 -21.22
C LYS A 229 1.47 -10.64 -20.48
N LEU A 230 1.61 -10.57 -19.16
CA LEU A 230 0.89 -9.65 -18.29
C LEU A 230 1.64 -8.34 -18.14
N PHE A 231 0.92 -7.24 -18.20
CA PHE A 231 1.38 -5.86 -18.01
C PHE A 231 0.55 -5.19 -16.93
N LEU A 232 1.19 -4.42 -16.06
CA LEU A 232 0.56 -3.56 -15.07
C LEU A 232 1.22 -2.17 -15.20
N SER A 233 0.47 -1.16 -15.66
CA SER A 233 0.89 0.24 -15.46
C SER A 233 0.51 0.65 -14.05
N LEU A 234 1.38 1.37 -13.35
CA LEU A 234 1.24 1.72 -11.95
C LEU A 234 1.98 3.01 -11.61
N ASP A 235 1.65 3.57 -10.44
CA ASP A 235 2.56 4.44 -9.71
C ASP A 235 3.54 3.61 -8.86
N THR A 236 4.76 4.12 -8.67
CA THR A 236 5.81 3.59 -7.80
C THR A 236 6.29 4.68 -6.85
N PRO A 237 7.06 4.39 -5.79
CA PRO A 237 7.69 5.42 -4.98
C PRO A 237 8.48 6.44 -5.83
N ARG A 238 9.16 6.00 -6.90
CA ARG A 238 9.85 6.87 -7.86
C ARG A 238 8.90 7.85 -8.56
N THR A 239 7.82 7.37 -9.19
CA THR A 239 6.88 8.25 -9.92
C THR A 239 6.11 9.17 -8.98
N VAL A 240 5.76 8.69 -7.79
CA VAL A 240 5.01 9.46 -6.80
C VAL A 240 5.86 10.57 -6.18
N LYS A 241 7.16 10.31 -5.92
CA LYS A 241 8.13 11.36 -5.56
C LYS A 241 8.26 12.40 -6.67
N ALA A 242 8.43 11.99 -7.92
CA ALA A 242 8.49 12.89 -9.07
C ALA A 242 7.21 13.74 -9.27
N LYS A 243 6.02 13.20 -8.96
CA LYS A 243 4.75 13.96 -8.92
C LYS A 243 4.74 14.98 -7.78
N GLY A 244 5.22 14.62 -6.60
CA GLY A 244 5.40 15.54 -5.46
C GLY A 244 6.34 16.70 -5.80
N GLU A 245 7.50 16.40 -6.39
CA GLU A 245 8.49 17.41 -6.82
C GLU A 245 7.93 18.37 -7.87
N TYR A 246 7.20 17.83 -8.85
CA TYR A 246 6.50 18.63 -9.86
C TYR A 246 5.45 19.55 -9.24
N ALA A 247 4.65 19.05 -8.29
CA ALA A 247 3.66 19.84 -7.58
C ALA A 247 4.29 20.95 -6.73
N ALA A 248 5.36 20.67 -5.99
CA ALA A 248 6.09 21.65 -5.21
C ALA A 248 6.76 22.71 -6.08
N LYS A 249 7.41 22.31 -7.18
CA LYS A 249 8.08 23.20 -8.15
C LYS A 249 7.14 24.23 -8.77
N LEU A 250 5.88 23.85 -9.02
CA LEU A 250 4.86 24.74 -9.61
C LEU A 250 4.02 25.48 -8.56
N GLY A 251 4.14 25.14 -7.27
CA GLY A 251 3.28 25.70 -6.22
C GLY A 251 1.82 25.28 -6.38
N LEU A 252 1.58 24.02 -6.76
CA LEU A 252 0.24 23.45 -6.87
C LEU A 252 -0.46 23.42 -5.49
N GLY A 253 -1.79 23.32 -5.49
CA GLY A 253 -2.59 23.23 -4.26
C GLY A 253 -2.28 22.01 -3.39
N GLY A 254 -1.85 20.91 -4.04
CA GLY A 254 -1.36 19.72 -3.38
C GLY A 254 -1.33 18.50 -4.29
N VAL A 255 -1.16 17.34 -3.68
CA VAL A 255 -1.27 16.02 -4.32
C VAL A 255 -2.23 15.16 -3.48
N PHE A 256 -3.11 14.41 -4.12
CA PHE A 256 -4.02 13.46 -3.49
C PHE A 256 -3.77 12.03 -3.99
N THR A 257 -4.35 11.05 -3.30
CA THR A 257 -4.24 9.63 -3.64
C THR A 257 -5.60 9.02 -3.94
N TRP A 258 -5.65 8.14 -4.91
CA TRP A 258 -6.82 7.35 -5.28
C TRP A 258 -6.45 5.86 -5.22
N THR A 259 -6.71 5.13 -4.13
CA THR A 259 -7.17 5.60 -2.79
C THR A 259 -6.18 5.27 -1.67
N ILE A 260 -6.25 6.02 -0.56
CA ILE A 260 -5.31 5.91 0.57
C ILE A 260 -5.37 4.56 1.28
N ASP A 261 -6.54 3.90 1.29
CA ASP A 261 -6.74 2.59 1.91
C ASP A 261 -6.05 1.43 1.18
N GLN A 262 -5.57 1.67 -0.04
CA GLN A 262 -4.76 0.71 -0.80
C GLN A 262 -3.26 0.83 -0.49
N ASP A 263 -2.79 2.00 0.00
CA ASP A 263 -1.37 2.24 0.34
C ASP A 263 -1.03 1.70 1.74
N ASN A 264 0.14 1.07 1.86
CA ASN A 264 0.69 0.63 3.15
C ASN A 264 1.60 1.67 3.81
N GLY A 265 1.90 2.76 3.12
CA GLY A 265 2.65 3.91 3.64
C GLY A 265 3.75 4.42 2.69
N VAL A 266 4.20 3.60 1.75
CA VAL A 266 5.39 3.94 0.92
C VAL A 266 5.05 4.95 -0.17
N LEU A 267 3.84 4.96 -0.72
CA LEU A 267 3.45 5.97 -1.73
C LEU A 267 3.21 7.33 -1.05
N VAL A 268 2.57 7.36 0.12
CA VAL A 268 2.41 8.60 0.90
C VAL A 268 3.73 9.13 1.47
N ASN A 269 4.70 8.27 1.80
CA ASN A 269 6.06 8.71 2.12
C ASN A 269 6.74 9.36 0.90
N ALA A 270 6.68 8.70 -0.26
CA ALA A 270 7.26 9.21 -1.50
C ALA A 270 6.73 10.60 -1.90
N VAL A 271 5.41 10.81 -1.81
CA VAL A 271 4.84 12.13 -2.12
C VAL A 271 5.24 13.19 -1.10
N ARG A 272 5.45 12.82 0.17
CA ARG A 272 5.90 13.74 1.23
C ARG A 272 7.33 14.21 0.99
N GLU A 273 8.24 13.30 0.67
CA GLU A 273 9.61 13.66 0.30
C GLU A 273 9.65 14.51 -0.97
N GLY A 274 8.91 14.12 -2.02
CA GLY A 274 8.85 14.90 -3.26
C GLY A 274 8.29 16.31 -3.05
N LEU A 275 7.33 16.47 -2.13
CA LEU A 275 6.82 17.79 -1.71
C LEU A 275 7.80 18.58 -0.81
N GLY A 276 8.95 18.01 -0.44
CA GLY A 276 9.97 18.66 0.37
C GLY A 276 9.65 18.74 1.86
N TYR A 277 8.84 17.84 2.40
CA TYR A 277 8.61 17.76 3.85
C TYR A 277 9.81 17.12 4.58
N GLU A 278 10.20 17.70 5.72
CA GLU A 278 11.18 17.09 6.63
C GLU A 278 10.58 15.88 7.37
N ILE A 279 11.36 14.82 7.56
CA ILE A 279 10.95 13.61 8.29
C ILE A 279 10.94 13.91 9.80
N GLU A 280 9.78 13.80 10.44
CA GLU A 280 9.63 13.90 11.91
C GLU A 280 9.85 12.56 12.62
N SER A 281 9.42 11.46 11.99
CA SER A 281 9.57 10.09 12.49
C SER A 281 9.77 9.13 11.33
N GLU A 282 10.90 8.42 11.33
CA GLU A 282 11.22 7.40 10.34
C GLU A 282 10.69 6.03 10.78
N VAL A 283 9.98 5.35 9.88
CA VAL A 283 9.50 3.96 10.06
C VAL A 283 10.20 3.02 9.09
N ILE A 284 10.59 3.53 7.93
CA ILE A 284 11.29 2.82 6.86
C ILE A 284 12.15 3.83 6.10
N ASP A 285 13.36 3.42 5.73
CA ASP A 285 14.19 4.17 4.79
C ASP A 285 13.60 4.00 3.38
N MET A 286 13.30 5.11 2.73
CA MET A 286 12.66 5.15 1.42
C MET A 286 13.68 5.21 0.28
N GLU A 287 14.94 5.58 0.53
CA GLU A 287 15.92 5.82 -0.52
C GLU A 287 16.15 4.60 -1.43
N PRO A 288 16.22 3.34 -0.92
CA PRO A 288 16.33 2.16 -1.76
C PRO A 288 15.13 1.93 -2.70
N PHE A 289 13.98 2.56 -2.46
CA PHE A 289 12.76 2.37 -3.24
C PHE A 289 12.64 3.33 -4.44
N TYR A 290 13.55 4.30 -4.58
CA TYR A 290 13.61 5.23 -5.71
C TYR A 290 14.55 4.72 -6.81
N PHE A 291 14.18 3.61 -7.46
CA PHE A 291 14.98 2.99 -8.53
C PHE A 291 14.25 2.98 -9.87
N GLU A 292 15.00 3.06 -10.97
CA GLU A 292 14.50 2.86 -12.33
C GLU A 292 14.53 1.38 -12.75
N GLY A 293 13.67 1.02 -13.70
CA GLY A 293 13.53 -0.33 -14.22
C GLY A 293 14.71 -0.81 -15.09
N ILE A 294 14.74 -2.12 -15.35
CA ILE A 294 15.88 -2.84 -15.94
C ILE A 294 16.27 -2.45 -17.37
N ASN A 295 15.51 -1.55 -18.00
CA ASN A 295 15.75 -1.04 -19.35
C ASN A 295 16.42 0.34 -19.38
N VAL A 296 16.73 0.92 -18.22
CA VAL A 296 17.56 2.11 -18.11
C VAL A 296 18.98 1.64 -17.80
N GLU A 297 19.94 2.07 -18.61
CA GLU A 297 21.35 1.88 -18.29
C GLU A 297 21.67 2.77 -17.09
N LYS A 298 22.12 2.18 -15.98
CA LYS A 298 22.75 2.97 -14.92
C LYS A 298 24.04 3.53 -15.50
N ASP A 299 24.14 4.85 -15.60
CA ASP A 299 25.39 5.50 -15.98
C ASP A 299 26.50 5.03 -15.02
N GLU A 300 27.41 4.17 -15.48
CA GLU A 300 28.68 3.96 -14.81
C GLU A 300 29.35 5.34 -14.77
N GLU A 301 29.60 5.87 -13.56
CA GLU A 301 30.04 7.25 -13.38
C GLU A 301 31.18 7.60 -14.33
N GLN A 302 30.87 8.47 -15.29
CA GLN A 302 31.83 9.04 -16.21
C GLN A 302 32.72 9.99 -15.39
N SER A 303 33.71 9.42 -14.71
CA SER A 303 34.64 10.15 -13.84
C SER A 303 35.32 11.27 -14.61
N ASP A 304 34.81 12.48 -14.40
CA ASP A 304 35.09 13.64 -15.22
C ASP A 304 36.57 14.04 -15.16
N SER A 305 37.10 14.46 -16.31
CA SER A 305 38.37 15.17 -16.36
C SER A 305 38.16 16.66 -16.07
N ASP A 306 38.19 17.06 -14.79
CA ASP A 306 38.70 18.39 -14.41
C ASP A 306 39.22 18.43 -12.97
N ASP A 307 40.35 19.11 -12.76
CA ASP A 307 41.12 19.14 -11.52
C ASP A 307 40.37 19.79 -10.34
N ALA A 308 39.96 19.00 -9.35
CA ALA A 308 39.70 19.44 -7.98
C ALA A 308 40.16 18.39 -6.96
N GLN A 309 40.76 18.83 -5.85
CA GLN A 309 41.41 17.94 -4.87
C GLN A 309 40.42 16.96 -4.21
N LYS A 310 40.55 15.65 -4.51
CA LYS A 310 39.86 14.60 -3.74
C LYS A 310 40.26 14.63 -2.26
N VAL A 311 39.27 14.42 -1.40
CA VAL A 311 39.40 14.15 0.04
C VAL A 311 38.91 12.72 0.25
N ASN A 312 39.72 11.88 0.89
CA ASN A 312 39.42 10.45 1.14
C ASN A 312 38.25 10.29 2.13
N HIS A 313 37.39 9.30 1.92
CA HIS A 313 36.35 8.92 2.88
C HIS A 313 36.44 7.42 3.22
N ALA A 314 36.33 7.07 4.51
CA ALA A 314 36.60 5.72 4.99
C ALA A 314 35.41 4.74 4.78
N PRO A 315 35.68 3.43 4.54
CA PRO A 315 34.67 2.46 4.13
C PRO A 315 33.66 2.06 5.22
N LYS A 316 32.49 1.60 4.77
CA LYS A 316 31.39 1.06 5.58
C LYS A 316 31.35 -0.47 5.46
N ALA A 317 31.59 -1.17 6.57
CA ALA A 317 31.53 -2.62 6.60
C ALA A 317 30.09 -3.14 6.85
N ALA A 318 29.74 -4.27 6.23
CA ALA A 318 28.52 -5.04 6.50
C ALA A 318 28.81 -6.55 6.52
N ILE A 319 27.94 -7.34 7.16
CA ILE A 319 28.09 -8.81 7.29
C ILE A 319 26.80 -9.49 6.87
N GLU A 320 26.88 -10.41 5.92
CA GLU A 320 25.77 -11.29 5.51
C GLU A 320 25.98 -12.72 6.05
N LEU A 321 24.89 -13.38 6.43
CA LEU A 321 24.86 -14.76 6.95
C LEU A 321 24.24 -15.72 5.93
N MET A 322 25.00 -16.72 5.49
CA MET A 322 24.49 -17.80 4.65
C MET A 322 24.58 -19.14 5.40
N VAL A 323 23.52 -19.96 5.29
CA VAL A 323 23.41 -21.25 5.98
C VAL A 323 23.22 -22.38 4.96
N VAL A 324 24.13 -23.36 5.00
CA VAL A 324 24.04 -24.62 4.24
C VAL A 324 23.90 -25.77 5.24
N GLY A 325 23.07 -26.76 4.92
CA GLY A 325 22.73 -27.83 5.87
C GLY A 325 23.92 -28.72 6.24
N GLY A 326 24.32 -28.72 7.53
CA GLY A 326 25.33 -29.63 8.06
C GLY A 326 26.44 -29.00 8.92
N SER A 327 26.10 -28.13 9.87
CA SER A 327 26.99 -27.63 10.95
C SER A 327 28.13 -26.68 10.57
N THR A 328 28.22 -26.20 9.33
CA THR A 328 29.15 -25.14 8.92
C THR A 328 28.41 -23.87 8.52
N VAL A 329 28.94 -22.71 8.92
CA VAL A 329 28.38 -21.38 8.66
C VAL A 329 29.40 -20.55 7.88
N GLN A 330 28.95 -19.75 6.92
CA GLN A 330 29.80 -18.76 6.25
C GLN A 330 29.39 -17.35 6.67
N LEU A 331 30.39 -16.51 6.94
CA LEU A 331 30.23 -15.07 7.17
C LEU A 331 30.91 -14.33 6.01
N SER A 332 30.14 -13.53 5.28
CA SER A 332 30.63 -12.75 4.14
C SER A 332 30.81 -11.28 4.53
N GLY A 333 31.95 -10.71 4.13
CA GLY A 333 32.25 -9.29 4.17
C GLY A 333 31.91 -8.55 2.86
N ALA A 334 31.46 -9.26 1.81
CA ALA A 334 31.24 -8.71 0.47
C ALA A 334 30.17 -7.60 0.39
N GLY A 335 29.34 -7.44 1.43
CA GLY A 335 28.44 -6.28 1.57
C GLY A 335 29.13 -5.00 2.06
N SER A 336 30.43 -5.03 2.29
CA SER A 336 31.22 -3.85 2.66
C SER A 336 31.51 -3.01 1.43
N SER A 337 31.37 -1.69 1.54
CA SER A 337 31.62 -0.76 0.45
C SER A 337 32.51 0.40 0.89
N ASP A 338 33.17 1.00 -0.09
CA ASP A 338 33.96 2.21 0.06
C ASP A 338 33.32 3.34 -0.76
N GLU A 339 33.34 4.58 -0.26
CA GLU A 339 32.72 5.72 -0.96
C GLU A 339 33.56 6.22 -2.15
N ASP A 340 34.87 5.96 -2.15
CA ASP A 340 35.78 6.20 -3.27
C ASP A 340 35.96 4.94 -4.16
N ASN A 341 35.30 3.83 -3.80
CA ASN A 341 35.34 2.49 -4.43
C ASN A 341 36.74 1.85 -4.49
N ASP A 342 37.54 2.09 -3.45
CA ASP A 342 38.90 1.54 -3.30
C ASP A 342 38.94 0.01 -3.10
N GLU A 343 40.08 -0.61 -3.43
CA GLU A 343 40.30 -2.05 -3.20
C GLU A 343 40.29 -2.37 -1.69
N LEU A 344 39.34 -3.20 -1.27
CA LEU A 344 39.10 -3.51 0.13
C LEU A 344 39.91 -4.70 0.65
N SER A 345 40.41 -4.58 1.87
CA SER A 345 41.04 -5.66 2.63
C SER A 345 40.30 -5.95 3.93
N PHE A 346 40.08 -7.24 4.23
CA PHE A 346 39.22 -7.70 5.31
C PHE A 346 40.04 -8.17 6.53
N SER A 347 39.48 -8.04 7.72
CA SER A 347 40.08 -8.56 8.96
C SER A 347 39.03 -9.01 9.97
N TRP A 348 38.95 -10.32 10.16
CA TRP A 348 37.97 -10.97 11.03
C TRP A 348 38.52 -11.23 12.43
N GLY A 349 37.95 -10.54 13.41
CA GLY A 349 38.02 -10.90 14.82
C GLY A 349 37.14 -12.12 15.09
N VAL A 350 37.77 -13.27 15.33
CA VAL A 350 37.13 -14.56 15.57
C VAL A 350 37.33 -14.98 17.03
N PRO A 351 36.30 -15.49 17.74
CA PRO A 351 36.43 -16.04 19.10
C PRO A 351 37.55 -17.09 19.23
N SER A 352 38.21 -17.16 20.38
CA SER A 352 39.32 -18.09 20.63
C SER A 352 38.92 -19.57 20.63
N GLN A 353 37.62 -19.87 20.67
CA GLN A 353 37.04 -21.21 20.60
C GLN A 353 36.73 -21.67 19.15
N ILE A 354 36.98 -20.82 18.15
CA ILE A 354 36.63 -21.08 16.75
C ILE A 354 37.86 -20.87 15.87
N ASP A 355 38.23 -21.91 15.15
CA ASP A 355 39.29 -21.87 14.14
C ASP A 355 38.71 -21.48 12.78
N VAL A 356 39.44 -20.63 12.05
CA VAL A 356 39.13 -20.15 10.70
C VAL A 356 40.44 -20.17 9.91
N ALA A 357 40.40 -20.70 8.68
CA ALA A 357 41.60 -20.98 7.89
C ALA A 357 42.36 -19.70 7.47
N ASP A 358 41.62 -18.65 7.09
CA ASP A 358 42.15 -17.33 6.77
C ASP A 358 41.23 -16.26 7.36
N LYS A 359 41.76 -15.38 8.20
CA LYS A 359 41.02 -14.28 8.83
C LYS A 359 41.06 -12.98 8.02
N THR A 360 41.65 -13.01 6.82
CA THR A 360 41.76 -11.89 5.87
C THR A 360 40.98 -12.11 4.57
N ALA A 361 40.37 -13.28 4.38
CA ALA A 361 39.46 -13.55 3.29
C ALA A 361 38.15 -12.73 3.42
N GLU A 362 37.60 -12.34 2.27
CA GLU A 362 36.28 -11.70 2.16
C GLU A 362 35.17 -12.55 2.77
N ILE A 363 35.21 -13.87 2.52
CA ILE A 363 34.29 -14.86 3.09
C ILE A 363 35.08 -15.79 4.00
N ILE A 364 34.63 -15.96 5.25
CA ILE A 364 35.18 -16.94 6.18
C ILE A 364 34.21 -18.08 6.43
N GLU A 365 34.75 -19.29 6.47
CA GLU A 365 34.02 -20.51 6.82
C GLU A 365 34.30 -20.91 8.27
N VAL A 366 33.21 -21.19 9.01
CA VAL A 366 33.20 -21.42 10.46
C VAL A 366 32.49 -22.73 10.76
N VAL A 367 33.21 -23.67 11.38
CA VAL A 367 32.58 -24.85 12.00
C VAL A 367 32.07 -24.45 13.39
N VAL A 368 30.78 -24.66 13.65
CA VAL A 368 30.17 -24.27 14.93
C VAL A 368 30.56 -25.29 16.01
N PRO A 369 31.15 -24.88 17.15
CA PRO A 369 31.49 -25.80 18.23
C PRO A 369 30.25 -26.47 18.84
N GLU A 370 30.38 -27.74 19.24
CA GLU A 370 29.38 -28.37 20.11
C GLU A 370 29.39 -27.69 21.49
N VAL A 371 28.20 -27.46 22.05
CA VAL A 371 28.03 -26.77 23.34
C VAL A 371 27.09 -27.54 24.25
N SER A 372 27.37 -27.56 25.56
CA SER A 372 26.53 -28.20 26.58
C SER A 372 25.43 -27.29 27.13
N GLU A 373 25.52 -25.98 26.87
CA GLU A 373 24.47 -24.98 27.15
C GLU A 373 24.44 -23.89 26.05
N LYS A 374 23.37 -23.09 26.01
CA LYS A 374 23.21 -22.02 25.01
C LYS A 374 24.36 -21.01 25.13
N THR A 375 25.20 -20.93 24.09
CA THR A 375 26.46 -20.16 24.11
C THR A 375 26.51 -19.17 22.95
N ALA A 376 26.99 -17.95 23.21
CA ALA A 376 27.13 -16.90 22.20
C ALA A 376 28.60 -16.68 21.81
N PHE A 377 28.86 -16.62 20.51
CA PHE A 377 30.16 -16.42 19.89
C PHE A 377 30.14 -15.10 19.10
N GLN A 378 30.94 -14.12 19.53
CA GLN A 378 30.97 -12.79 18.91
C GLN A 378 32.12 -12.66 17.89
N PHE A 379 31.75 -12.51 16.63
CA PHE A 379 32.63 -12.18 15.52
C PHE A 379 32.66 -10.67 15.32
N THR A 380 33.75 -10.14 14.76
CA THR A 380 33.83 -8.74 14.36
C THR A 380 34.55 -8.58 13.04
N LEU A 381 34.05 -7.72 12.16
CA LEU A 381 34.73 -7.38 10.90
C LEU A 381 35.31 -5.96 11.00
N PHE A 382 36.56 -5.83 10.58
CA PHE A 382 37.19 -4.57 10.18
C PHE A 382 37.53 -4.66 8.68
N VAL A 383 37.31 -3.56 7.96
CA VAL A 383 37.70 -3.41 6.55
C VAL A 383 38.65 -2.22 6.42
N ARG A 384 39.55 -2.25 5.44
CA ARG A 384 40.43 -1.13 5.09
C ARG A 384 40.49 -0.91 3.58
N ASP A 385 40.60 0.35 3.19
CA ASP A 385 40.91 0.80 1.84
C ASP A 385 42.38 0.53 1.44
N CYS A 386 42.76 0.95 0.23
CA CYS A 386 44.14 0.81 -0.25
C CYS A 386 45.12 1.79 0.41
N TYR A 387 44.61 2.83 1.09
CA TYR A 387 45.35 3.80 1.91
C TYR A 387 45.51 3.37 3.37
N ASN A 388 44.96 2.21 3.74
CA ASN A 388 44.96 1.58 5.07
C ASN A 388 44.13 2.32 6.15
N GLU A 389 43.17 3.16 5.77
CA GLU A 389 42.18 3.75 6.68
C GLU A 389 41.14 2.70 7.13
N PRO A 390 40.80 2.61 8.43
CA PRO A 390 39.91 1.56 8.94
C PRO A 390 38.43 1.95 8.96
N SER A 391 37.57 1.00 8.57
CA SER A 391 36.13 1.04 8.82
C SER A 391 35.80 1.10 10.32
N SER A 392 34.57 1.48 10.64
CA SER A 392 34.00 1.15 11.95
C SER A 392 33.90 -0.37 12.14
N GLN A 393 34.02 -0.85 13.38
CA GLN A 393 34.03 -2.28 13.69
C GLN A 393 32.61 -2.85 13.70
N GLN A 394 32.28 -3.70 12.72
CA GLN A 394 31.02 -4.44 12.76
C GLN A 394 31.09 -5.62 13.72
N ARG A 395 29.94 -6.01 14.26
CA ARG A 395 29.82 -7.10 15.25
C ARG A 395 28.68 -8.04 14.87
N PHE A 396 28.98 -9.32 14.82
CA PHE A 396 28.00 -10.39 14.57
C PHE A 396 28.03 -11.38 15.74
N VAL A 397 26.86 -11.87 16.18
CA VAL A 397 26.76 -12.81 17.31
C VAL A 397 26.08 -14.09 16.87
N LEU A 398 26.88 -15.14 16.71
CA LEU A 398 26.40 -16.49 16.48
C LEU A 398 25.98 -17.12 17.81
N THR A 399 24.79 -17.71 17.89
CA THR A 399 24.33 -18.41 19.10
C THR A 399 24.21 -19.91 18.83
N ALA A 400 25.04 -20.71 19.50
CA ALA A 400 24.98 -22.16 19.48
C ALA A 400 24.08 -22.69 20.61
N VAL A 401 23.43 -23.83 20.37
CA VAL A 401 22.58 -24.54 21.34
C VAL A 401 22.94 -26.03 21.38
N PRO A 402 22.72 -26.74 22.50
CA PRO A 402 23.08 -28.15 22.61
C PRO A 402 22.27 -29.05 21.68
N ALA A 403 22.91 -30.08 21.13
CA ALA A 403 22.21 -31.15 20.45
C ALA A 403 21.34 -31.94 21.45
N LEU A 404 20.09 -32.22 21.07
CA LEU A 404 19.19 -33.04 21.89
C LEU A 404 19.70 -34.48 21.94
N SER A 405 19.97 -34.97 23.14
CA SER A 405 20.43 -36.35 23.36
C SER A 405 19.33 -37.34 22.94
N GLN A 406 19.58 -38.10 21.87
CA GLN A 406 18.64 -39.13 21.40
C GLN A 406 18.64 -40.31 22.38
N VAL A 407 17.54 -40.47 23.12
CA VAL A 407 17.28 -41.67 23.91
C VAL A 407 16.65 -42.72 23.01
N GLN A 408 17.30 -43.88 22.93
CA GLN A 408 16.89 -45.03 22.14
C GLN A 408 15.73 -45.79 22.83
N PRO A 409 14.69 -46.23 22.10
CA PRO A 409 13.64 -47.08 22.68
C PRO A 409 14.08 -48.55 22.73
N GLU A 410 13.85 -49.20 23.86
CA GLU A 410 13.82 -50.68 23.99
C GLU A 410 12.37 -51.20 23.85
N PRO A 411 12.17 -52.48 23.45
CA PRO A 411 10.85 -53.02 23.11
C PRO A 411 10.02 -53.52 24.31
N GLU A 412 8.73 -53.73 24.04
CA GLU A 412 7.64 -54.08 24.97
C GLU A 412 7.69 -55.54 25.50
N GLU A 413 7.16 -55.78 26.71
CA GLU A 413 6.45 -57.02 27.09
C GLU A 413 5.28 -56.69 28.06
N GLU A 414 4.24 -57.56 28.07
CA GLU A 414 2.92 -57.35 28.68
C GLU A 414 2.69 -58.13 30.00
N GLU A 415 1.63 -57.76 30.75
CA GLU A 415 0.92 -58.56 31.80
C GLU A 415 1.69 -58.91 33.13
N GLU A 416 1.08 -59.14 34.32
CA GLU A 416 -0.33 -59.11 34.78
C GLU A 416 -0.45 -58.78 36.32
N ILE A 417 -1.49 -58.00 36.67
CA ILE A 417 -2.36 -57.94 37.88
C ILE A 417 -1.93 -58.59 39.25
N ILE A 418 -2.12 -57.85 40.38
CA ILE A 418 -2.96 -58.23 41.57
C ILE A 418 -3.03 -57.09 42.64
N VAL A 419 -4.24 -56.83 43.15
CA VAL A 419 -4.62 -55.80 44.16
C VAL A 419 -4.65 -56.38 45.59
N PRO A 420 -4.51 -55.60 46.69
CA PRO A 420 -5.70 -54.99 47.38
C PRO A 420 -5.37 -53.68 48.19
N VAL A 421 -6.24 -52.81 48.75
CA VAL A 421 -7.71 -52.51 48.75
C VAL A 421 -7.85 -50.95 48.81
N PRO A 422 -8.88 -50.33 48.22
CA PRO A 422 -9.41 -49.03 48.68
C PRO A 422 -10.85 -49.16 49.24
N ASP A 423 -11.11 -48.54 50.40
CA ASP A 423 -12.44 -48.39 51.01
C ASP A 423 -12.84 -46.90 51.03
N GLU A 424 -14.16 -46.65 51.08
CA GLU A 424 -14.86 -45.36 51.16
C GLU A 424 -14.76 -44.49 49.86
N GLU A 425 -15.57 -44.76 48.83
CA GLU A 425 -17.01 -44.42 48.66
C GLU A 425 -17.27 -42.93 48.34
N GLU A 426 -18.11 -42.56 47.36
CA GLU A 426 -18.65 -43.32 46.22
C GLU A 426 -19.01 -42.33 45.09
N ASP A 427 -18.96 -42.79 43.84
CA ASP A 427 -19.40 -42.02 42.65
C ASP A 427 -20.91 -42.25 42.43
N THR A 428 -21.69 -41.17 42.28
CA THR A 428 -22.91 -41.22 41.47
C THR A 428 -23.08 -39.93 40.66
N THR A 429 -22.87 -40.05 39.36
CA THR A 429 -23.44 -39.17 38.34
C THR A 429 -24.97 -39.03 38.44
N PRO A 430 -25.51 -37.83 38.22
CA PRO A 430 -26.79 -37.62 37.53
C PRO A 430 -26.47 -37.42 36.04
N ALA A 431 -26.81 -38.38 35.18
CA ALA A 431 -28.13 -38.51 34.54
C ALA A 431 -28.37 -37.43 33.47
N GLU A 432 -28.47 -37.87 32.21
CA GLU A 432 -29.27 -37.16 31.21
C GLU A 432 -30.72 -37.15 31.70
N ASP A 433 -31.26 -35.96 31.99
CA ASP A 433 -32.69 -35.73 31.84
C ASP A 433 -32.97 -34.25 31.53
N ASP A 434 -33.87 -34.07 30.57
CA ASP A 434 -34.64 -32.89 30.18
C ASP A 434 -34.47 -31.60 31.03
N THR A 435 -34.28 -30.42 30.44
CA THR A 435 -35.06 -29.85 29.33
C THR A 435 -34.35 -28.58 28.80
N PRO A 436 -34.66 -28.09 27.57
CA PRO A 436 -34.38 -26.70 27.23
C PRO A 436 -35.12 -25.78 28.21
N ALA A 437 -34.47 -24.70 28.68
CA ALA A 437 -35.20 -23.63 29.35
C ALA A 437 -36.31 -23.15 28.41
N ASP A 438 -37.57 -23.21 28.86
CA ASP A 438 -38.70 -22.94 27.99
C ASP A 438 -38.71 -21.44 27.62
N ASP A 439 -38.20 -21.12 26.41
CA ASP A 439 -37.95 -19.76 25.92
C ASP A 439 -39.17 -18.83 25.84
N LYS A 440 -40.34 -19.32 26.28
CA LYS A 440 -41.59 -18.57 26.46
C LYS A 440 -41.51 -17.50 27.56
N THR A 441 -40.48 -17.48 28.40
CA THR A 441 -40.25 -16.40 29.40
C THR A 441 -39.16 -15.41 29.00
N SER A 442 -38.55 -15.55 27.82
CA SER A 442 -37.55 -14.61 27.36
C SER A 442 -38.15 -13.19 27.17
N PRO A 443 -37.47 -12.12 27.62
CA PRO A 443 -37.89 -10.74 27.35
C PRO A 443 -37.68 -10.30 25.89
N TYR A 444 -36.92 -11.05 25.09
CA TYR A 444 -36.62 -10.72 23.69
C TYR A 444 -36.78 -11.93 22.75
N ALA A 445 -36.78 -11.67 21.44
CA ALA A 445 -36.85 -12.72 20.43
C ALA A 445 -35.59 -13.61 20.48
N GLN A 446 -35.75 -14.91 20.26
CA GLN A 446 -34.62 -15.82 20.13
C GLN A 446 -33.76 -15.45 18.91
N TRP A 447 -32.45 -15.65 19.04
CA TRP A 447 -31.52 -15.50 17.94
C TRP A 447 -31.73 -16.59 16.87
N ASP A 448 -31.74 -16.20 15.61
CA ASP A 448 -31.89 -17.07 14.45
C ASP A 448 -30.75 -16.82 13.45
N ALA A 449 -30.06 -17.88 13.02
CA ALA A 449 -28.89 -17.79 12.15
C ALA A 449 -29.19 -17.25 10.74
N SER A 450 -30.44 -17.36 10.28
CA SER A 450 -30.88 -16.89 8.96
C SER A 450 -31.43 -15.46 8.97
N THR A 451 -31.60 -14.87 10.16
CA THR A 451 -32.13 -13.53 10.35
C THR A 451 -31.00 -12.49 10.29
N VAL A 452 -31.29 -11.35 9.66
CA VAL A 452 -30.39 -10.19 9.59
C VAL A 452 -30.73 -9.22 10.72
N TYR A 453 -29.74 -8.91 11.56
CA TYR A 453 -29.80 -7.94 12.65
C TYR A 453 -28.95 -6.71 12.30
N GLY A 454 -29.28 -5.53 12.86
CA GLY A 454 -28.57 -4.28 12.54
C GLY A 454 -28.71 -3.83 11.08
N ALA A 455 -29.74 -4.30 10.37
CA ALA A 455 -29.97 -4.01 8.95
C ALA A 455 -30.29 -2.52 8.68
N ASN A 456 -30.88 -1.83 9.67
CA ASN A 456 -31.12 -0.40 9.62
C ASN A 456 -30.10 0.30 10.53
N TRP A 457 -29.36 1.26 10.00
CA TRP A 457 -28.33 1.94 10.78
C TRP A 457 -28.92 2.64 12.02
N GLY A 458 -28.46 2.21 13.22
CA GLY A 458 -28.96 2.69 14.51
C GLY A 458 -30.10 1.87 15.12
N SER A 459 -30.53 0.76 14.49
CA SER A 459 -31.25 -0.29 15.22
C SER A 459 -30.25 -1.18 15.93
N PHE A 460 -30.43 -1.31 17.25
CA PHE A 460 -29.61 -2.14 18.13
C PHE A 460 -30.53 -3.20 18.75
N GLU A 461 -31.05 -4.09 17.91
CA GLU A 461 -31.92 -5.18 18.34
C GLU A 461 -31.28 -6.00 19.45
N ILE A 462 -32.09 -6.39 20.42
CA ILE A 462 -31.70 -7.32 21.47
C ILE A 462 -32.35 -8.66 21.14
N VAL A 463 -31.55 -9.72 21.19
CA VAL A 463 -31.97 -11.11 21.05
C VAL A 463 -31.63 -11.88 22.31
N SER A 464 -32.23 -13.05 22.45
CA SER A 464 -31.92 -13.99 23.50
C SER A 464 -31.32 -15.26 22.92
N TRP A 465 -30.39 -15.87 23.65
CA TRP A 465 -29.69 -17.09 23.25
C TRP A 465 -29.13 -17.78 24.49
N LYS A 466 -29.42 -19.07 24.68
CA LYS A 466 -28.92 -19.90 25.81
C LYS A 466 -29.07 -19.25 27.20
N GLY A 467 -30.18 -18.54 27.45
CA GLY A 467 -30.43 -17.89 28.74
C GLY A 467 -29.71 -16.54 28.95
N HIS A 468 -29.06 -15.99 27.92
CA HIS A 468 -28.43 -14.66 27.94
C HIS A 468 -29.05 -13.73 26.88
N ASN A 469 -29.05 -12.43 27.17
CA ASN A 469 -29.49 -11.39 26.25
C ASN A 469 -28.30 -10.74 25.55
N TYR A 470 -28.40 -10.53 24.24
CA TYR A 470 -27.34 -9.97 23.42
C TYR A 470 -27.86 -8.81 22.57
N GLN A 471 -27.18 -7.66 22.62
CA GLN A 471 -27.46 -6.51 21.76
C GLN A 471 -26.53 -6.51 20.55
N VAL A 472 -27.09 -6.41 19.34
CA VAL A 472 -26.30 -6.26 18.12
C VAL A 472 -25.62 -4.89 18.07
N LYS A 473 -24.36 -4.82 17.60
CA LYS A 473 -23.59 -3.58 17.48
C LYS A 473 -23.64 -2.97 16.07
N TRP A 474 -23.73 -3.80 15.04
CA TRP A 474 -23.75 -3.46 13.60
C TRP A 474 -24.34 -4.64 12.80
N TRP A 475 -24.47 -4.50 11.47
CA TRP A 475 -25.03 -5.54 10.59
C TRP A 475 -24.47 -6.94 10.89
N SER A 476 -25.35 -7.92 11.10
CA SER A 476 -24.96 -9.29 11.47
C SER A 476 -26.00 -10.31 11.01
N MET A 477 -25.53 -11.42 10.43
CA MET A 477 -26.30 -12.60 10.05
C MET A 477 -25.40 -13.82 10.24
N GLY A 478 -25.94 -14.95 10.74
CA GLY A 478 -25.17 -16.18 10.99
C GLY A 478 -24.19 -16.17 12.16
N ASN A 479 -23.73 -15.00 12.62
CA ASN A 479 -22.81 -14.89 13.76
C ASN A 479 -23.51 -15.21 15.10
N GLN A 480 -23.21 -16.38 15.68
CA GLN A 480 -23.79 -16.86 16.94
C GLN A 480 -23.39 -15.95 18.13
N PRO A 481 -24.31 -15.47 18.99
CA PRO A 481 -24.03 -14.37 19.92
C PRO A 481 -22.97 -14.67 21.00
N ASP A 482 -23.04 -15.84 21.64
CA ASP A 482 -22.10 -16.28 22.69
C ASP A 482 -20.66 -16.47 22.18
N LEU A 483 -20.49 -16.74 20.87
CA LEU A 483 -19.18 -16.85 20.23
C LEU A 483 -18.66 -15.52 19.66
N ASN A 484 -19.52 -14.51 19.55
CA ASN A 484 -19.25 -13.25 18.85
C ASN A 484 -19.54 -12.01 19.71
N CYS A 485 -19.42 -12.13 21.05
CA CYS A 485 -19.67 -11.04 21.99
C CYS A 485 -18.41 -10.24 22.43
N GLY A 486 -17.21 -10.70 22.04
CA GLY A 486 -15.92 -10.11 22.44
C GLY A 486 -15.57 -8.78 21.77
N VAL A 487 -14.32 -8.33 21.96
CA VAL A 487 -13.75 -7.18 21.25
C VAL A 487 -13.67 -7.51 19.76
N GLY A 488 -14.27 -6.68 18.91
CA GLY A 488 -14.44 -6.95 17.47
C GLY A 488 -15.63 -7.87 17.11
N GLY A 489 -16.29 -8.50 18.09
CA GLY A 489 -17.48 -9.31 17.87
C GLY A 489 -18.76 -8.48 17.67
N ALA A 490 -19.68 -8.95 16.82
CA ALA A 490 -20.90 -8.24 16.42
C ALA A 490 -21.94 -8.04 17.55
N TRP A 491 -21.80 -8.73 18.68
CA TRP A 491 -22.77 -8.73 19.79
C TRP A 491 -22.20 -8.15 21.08
N THR A 492 -23.06 -7.66 21.96
CA THR A 492 -22.74 -7.26 23.33
C THR A 492 -23.56 -8.14 24.28
N ASP A 493 -22.91 -8.91 25.15
CA ASP A 493 -23.61 -9.64 26.20
C ASP A 493 -24.17 -8.65 27.24
N LEU A 494 -25.47 -8.72 27.49
CA LEU A 494 -26.19 -7.91 28.48
C LEU A 494 -26.42 -8.68 29.81
N GLY A 495 -26.03 -9.95 29.86
CA GLY A 495 -26.19 -10.86 30.99
C GLY A 495 -27.34 -11.85 30.84
N ALA A 496 -27.41 -12.77 31.81
CA ALA A 496 -28.47 -13.76 31.94
C ALA A 496 -29.84 -13.12 32.27
N TYR A 497 -30.93 -13.80 31.91
CA TYR A 497 -32.32 -13.38 32.18
C TYR A 497 -33.15 -14.40 32.99
#